data_AF-A0A231H7U8-F1
#
_entry.id   AF-A0A231H7U8-F1
#
_cell.length_a   1.000
_cell.length_b   1.000
_cell.length_c   1.000
_cell.angle_alpha   90.00
_cell.angle_beta   90.00
_cell.angle_gamma   90.00
#
_symmetry.space_group_name_H-M   'P 1'
#
loop_
_entity.id
_entity.type
_entity.pdbx_description
1 polymer ?
#
loop_
_entity_poly.entity_id
_entity_poly.type
_entity_poly.pdbx_seq_one_letter_code
_entity_poly.pdbx_strand_id
1 'polypeptide(L)'
;MRFAMNTVPPICWEPTEIDRCVVLDPDITLDAVTYRRFTDDLVKFVVEQPRAVIVCVDRMTIATETVLTAFTSAWLRTANWPGVPILLVAEDDALRRRLGRSAIRRFLAVQPSVGAAVAAAAEPPIRRRAAMTMTLSPVTGHRVRRLIDEVCAEWDIAGISEAAQIIATEFIDNADLHGHFTGVPDIDVRLEYREALLTIAIADPDPHEAVLREPEPGSAGRRLHGLHIVAELASAWGCAPRWPTGKVVWATLATARNRQVS
;
A
#
# COMPACT_ATOMS: atom_id res chain seq x y z
N MET A 1 -22.97 3.77 -29.90
CA MET A 1 -23.15 2.48 -29.19
C MET A 1 -22.48 2.63 -27.83
N ARG A 2 -23.26 2.88 -26.77
CA ARG A 2 -22.73 3.10 -25.42
C ARG A 2 -22.41 1.73 -24.82
N PHE A 3 -21.14 1.47 -24.52
CA PHE A 3 -20.76 0.33 -23.70
C PHE A 3 -21.40 0.54 -22.32
N ALA A 4 -22.40 -0.26 -21.98
CA ALA A 4 -22.85 -0.37 -20.60
C ALA A 4 -21.66 -0.94 -19.81
N MET A 5 -20.97 -0.07 -19.07
CA MET A 5 -20.01 -0.51 -18.07
C MET A 5 -20.82 -1.32 -17.06
N ASN A 6 -20.64 -2.64 -17.09
CA ASN A 6 -21.27 -3.55 -16.16
C ASN A 6 -20.63 -3.29 -14.79
N THR A 7 -21.14 -2.30 -14.07
CA THR A 7 -20.60 -1.92 -12.76
C THR A 7 -20.99 -3.01 -11.78
N VAL A 8 -20.01 -3.84 -11.42
CA VAL A 8 -20.10 -4.74 -10.28
C VAL A 8 -20.59 -3.92 -9.07
N PRO A 9 -21.59 -4.37 -8.30
CA PRO A 9 -22.03 -3.66 -7.11
C PRO A 9 -20.90 -3.60 -6.06
N PRO A 10 -20.80 -2.52 -5.27
CA PRO A 10 -19.77 -2.39 -4.24
C PRO A 10 -19.82 -3.57 -3.27
N ILE A 11 -18.65 -4.04 -2.84
CA ILE A 11 -18.57 -4.99 -1.74
C ILE A 11 -18.88 -4.20 -0.48
N CYS A 12 -19.93 -4.60 0.25
CA CYS A 12 -20.23 -4.02 1.54
C CYS A 12 -19.26 -4.58 2.58
N TRP A 13 -18.44 -3.71 3.14
CA TRP A 13 -17.50 -4.07 4.21
C TRP A 13 -18.02 -3.57 5.56
N GLU A 14 -18.06 -4.46 6.54
CA GLU A 14 -18.35 -4.13 7.94
C GLU A 14 -17.13 -4.52 8.79
N PRO A 15 -16.03 -3.73 8.73
CA PRO A 15 -14.83 -4.05 9.46
C PRO A 15 -15.06 -3.94 10.97
N THR A 16 -14.61 -4.94 11.72
CA THR A 16 -14.59 -4.91 13.18
C THR A 16 -13.15 -4.81 13.66
N GLU A 17 -12.86 -3.97 14.65
CA GLU A 17 -11.54 -3.87 15.25
C GLU A 17 -11.44 -4.74 16.51
N ILE A 18 -10.42 -5.60 16.58
CA ILE A 18 -10.10 -6.43 17.75
C ILE A 18 -8.59 -6.39 17.97
N ASP A 19 -8.14 -5.88 19.11
CA ASP A 19 -6.71 -5.80 19.47
C ASP A 19 -5.84 -5.19 18.34
N ARG A 20 -6.33 -4.05 17.79
CA ARG A 20 -5.76 -3.31 16.65
C ARG A 20 -5.71 -4.09 15.32
N CYS A 21 -6.30 -5.28 15.26
CA CYS A 21 -6.50 -6.04 14.04
C CYS A 21 -7.85 -5.66 13.42
N VAL A 22 -7.90 -5.56 12.09
CA VAL A 22 -9.14 -5.38 11.34
C VAL A 22 -9.63 -6.76 10.93
N VAL A 23 -10.85 -7.11 11.36
CA VAL A 23 -11.52 -8.36 11.03
C VAL A 23 -12.59 -8.07 9.98
N LEU A 24 -12.53 -8.82 8.88
CA LEU A 24 -13.43 -8.72 7.74
C LEU A 24 -14.18 -10.05 7.60
N ASP A 25 -15.51 -10.02 7.58
CA ASP A 25 -16.38 -11.19 7.36
C ASP A 25 -17.29 -10.98 6.13
N PRO A 26 -16.71 -10.98 4.91
CA PRO A 26 -17.47 -10.70 3.70
C PRO A 26 -18.40 -11.86 3.31
N ASP A 27 -19.65 -11.53 3.05
CA ASP A 27 -20.66 -12.43 2.48
C ASP A 27 -20.80 -12.17 0.98
N ILE A 28 -19.88 -12.73 0.19
CA ILE A 28 -19.78 -12.48 -1.26
C ILE A 28 -19.46 -13.75 -2.04
N THR A 29 -19.76 -13.72 -3.33
CA THR A 29 -19.14 -14.61 -4.32
C THR A 29 -17.84 -14.00 -4.83
N LEU A 30 -16.72 -14.68 -4.59
CA LEU A 30 -15.44 -14.35 -5.19
C LEU A 30 -15.33 -15.07 -6.55
N ASP A 31 -15.34 -14.30 -7.63
CA ASP A 31 -15.26 -14.77 -9.01
C ASP A 31 -14.42 -13.82 -9.88
N ALA A 32 -14.36 -14.05 -11.21
CA ALA A 32 -13.60 -13.21 -12.13
C ALA A 32 -14.08 -11.75 -12.19
N VAL A 33 -15.33 -11.48 -11.78
CA VAL A 33 -15.96 -10.16 -11.80
C VAL A 33 -15.64 -9.40 -10.51
N THR A 34 -15.69 -10.05 -9.35
CA THR A 34 -15.44 -9.42 -8.04
C THR A 34 -13.96 -9.41 -7.63
N TYR A 35 -13.13 -10.27 -8.24
CA TYR A 35 -11.71 -10.47 -7.95
C TYR A 35 -10.90 -9.18 -7.76
N ARG A 36 -10.93 -8.29 -8.77
CA ARG A 36 -10.09 -7.08 -8.78
C ARG A 36 -10.48 -6.14 -7.65
N ARG A 37 -11.79 -5.91 -7.48
CA ARG A 37 -12.30 -5.03 -6.43
C ARG A 37 -11.98 -5.58 -5.04
N PHE A 38 -12.18 -6.88 -4.83
CA PHE A 38 -11.83 -7.52 -3.56
C PHE A 38 -10.34 -7.33 -3.24
N THR A 39 -9.47 -7.53 -4.23
CA THR A 39 -8.02 -7.30 -4.09
C THR A 39 -7.71 -5.85 -3.72
N ASP A 40 -8.30 -4.88 -4.42
CA ASP A 40 -8.08 -3.46 -4.17
C ASP A 40 -8.58 -3.03 -2.79
N ASP A 41 -9.75 -3.49 -2.37
CA ASP A 41 -10.31 -3.17 -1.06
C ASP A 41 -9.50 -3.77 0.08
N LEU A 42 -8.99 -5.00 -0.06
CA LEU A 42 -8.04 -5.57 0.91
C LEU A 42 -6.77 -4.72 1.02
N VAL A 43 -6.23 -4.24 -0.11
CA VAL A 43 -5.07 -3.33 -0.08
C VAL A 43 -5.38 -2.04 0.68
N LYS A 44 -6.58 -1.46 0.51
CA LYS A 44 -6.98 -0.26 1.26
C LYS A 44 -6.96 -0.49 2.77
N PHE A 45 -7.51 -1.62 3.26
CA PHE A 45 -7.45 -1.95 4.69
C PHE A 45 -6.00 -2.14 5.19
N VAL A 46 -5.14 -2.71 4.36
CA VAL A 46 -3.72 -2.89 4.70
C VAL A 46 -2.99 -1.54 4.77
N VAL A 47 -3.24 -0.61 3.84
CA VAL A 47 -2.57 0.71 3.76
C VAL A 47 -2.80 1.58 5.00
N GLU A 48 -3.95 1.42 5.67
CA GLU A 48 -4.27 2.06 6.97
C GLU A 48 -3.40 1.54 8.13
N GLN A 49 -2.58 0.51 7.88
CA GLN A 49 -1.61 -0.06 8.82
C GLN A 49 -2.17 -0.57 10.16
N PRO A 50 -3.24 -1.40 10.17
CA PRO A 50 -3.61 -2.12 11.37
C PRO A 50 -2.51 -3.12 11.77
N ARG A 51 -2.63 -3.74 12.94
CA ARG A 51 -1.71 -4.81 13.36
C ARG A 51 -1.77 -6.01 12.42
N ALA A 52 -2.96 -6.37 11.97
CA ALA A 52 -3.20 -7.37 10.93
C ALA A 52 -4.54 -7.09 10.24
N VAL A 53 -4.69 -7.59 9.01
CA VAL A 53 -5.99 -7.73 8.35
C VAL A 53 -6.37 -9.21 8.38
N ILE A 54 -7.49 -9.53 9.02
CA ILE A 54 -7.98 -10.90 9.20
C ILE A 54 -9.24 -11.05 8.35
N VAL A 55 -9.27 -12.04 7.45
CA VAL A 55 -10.42 -12.28 6.58
C VAL A 55 -11.05 -13.63 6.89
N CYS A 56 -12.29 -13.62 7.38
CA CYS A 56 -13.13 -14.80 7.53
C CYS A 56 -13.63 -15.23 6.14
N VAL A 57 -13.47 -16.51 5.81
CA VAL A 57 -13.79 -17.02 4.47
C VAL A 57 -14.99 -17.97 4.44
N ASP A 58 -15.54 -18.32 5.60
CA ASP A 58 -16.62 -19.32 5.73
C ASP A 58 -17.93 -18.88 5.04
N ARG A 59 -18.22 -17.56 5.01
CA ARG A 59 -19.39 -16.99 4.33
C ARG A 59 -19.14 -16.65 2.86
N MET A 60 -17.91 -16.84 2.38
CA MET A 60 -17.56 -16.54 0.99
C MET A 60 -17.87 -17.73 0.09
N THR A 61 -18.50 -17.48 -1.05
CA THR A 61 -18.57 -18.45 -2.15
C THR A 61 -17.37 -18.30 -3.06
N ILE A 62 -16.44 -19.26 -3.03
CA ILE A 62 -15.26 -19.27 -3.91
C ILE A 62 -15.60 -20.01 -5.20
N ALA A 63 -15.74 -19.28 -6.31
CA ALA A 63 -16.17 -19.86 -7.59
C ALA A 63 -15.16 -20.86 -8.17
N THR A 64 -13.85 -20.58 -8.04
CA THR A 64 -12.75 -21.44 -8.49
C THR A 64 -11.52 -21.28 -7.58
N GLU A 65 -10.56 -22.21 -7.61
CA GLU A 65 -9.32 -22.02 -6.85
C GLU A 65 -8.45 -20.88 -7.39
N THR A 66 -8.53 -20.56 -8.68
CA THR A 66 -7.74 -19.49 -9.30
C THR A 66 -8.05 -18.13 -8.68
N VAL A 67 -9.30 -17.86 -8.30
CA VAL A 67 -9.67 -16.56 -7.73
C VAL A 67 -9.14 -16.36 -6.30
N LEU A 68 -8.67 -17.42 -5.63
CA LEU A 68 -7.93 -17.29 -4.36
C LEU A 68 -6.63 -16.49 -4.52
N THR A 69 -6.14 -16.31 -5.75
CA THR A 69 -5.01 -15.43 -6.02
C THR A 69 -5.28 -13.97 -5.62
N ALA A 70 -6.54 -13.56 -5.42
CA ALA A 70 -6.91 -12.21 -5.01
C ALA A 70 -6.24 -11.82 -3.69
N PHE A 71 -6.27 -12.74 -2.72
CA PHE A 71 -5.61 -12.54 -1.43
C PHE A 71 -4.09 -12.43 -1.59
N THR A 72 -3.48 -13.30 -2.41
CA THR A 72 -2.04 -13.26 -2.66
C THR A 72 -1.62 -12.02 -3.43
N SER A 73 -2.46 -11.51 -4.34
CA SER A 73 -2.23 -10.25 -5.05
C SER A 73 -2.27 -9.05 -4.11
N ALA A 74 -3.21 -9.03 -3.16
CA ALA A 74 -3.26 -7.99 -2.13
C ALA A 74 -1.99 -8.03 -1.25
N TRP A 75 -1.57 -9.23 -0.83
CA TRP A 75 -0.32 -9.42 -0.07
C TRP A 75 0.92 -8.97 -0.85
N LEU A 76 1.08 -9.39 -2.12
CA LEU A 76 2.23 -9.04 -2.94
C LEU A 76 2.36 -7.53 -3.15
N ARG A 77 1.23 -6.83 -3.34
CA ARG A 77 1.20 -5.36 -3.49
C ARG A 77 1.61 -4.61 -2.23
N THR A 78 1.55 -5.26 -1.07
CA THR A 78 1.72 -4.62 0.24
C THR A 78 2.90 -5.18 1.05
N ALA A 79 3.62 -6.15 0.49
CA ALA A 79 4.74 -6.83 1.15
C ALA A 79 5.90 -5.87 1.49
N ASN A 80 6.29 -5.03 0.53
CA ASN A 80 7.37 -4.05 0.73
C ASN A 80 6.92 -2.90 1.66
N TRP A 81 5.69 -2.44 1.47
CA TRP A 81 5.05 -1.48 2.33
C TRP A 81 3.53 -1.61 2.22
N PRO A 82 2.78 -1.55 3.34
CA PRO A 82 3.24 -1.33 4.71
C PRO A 82 3.74 -2.58 5.45
N GLY A 83 3.69 -3.75 4.81
CA GLY A 83 4.06 -5.04 5.40
C GLY A 83 3.15 -5.46 6.57
N VAL A 84 1.86 -5.14 6.48
CA VAL A 84 0.85 -5.63 7.44
C VAL A 84 0.50 -7.07 7.05
N PRO A 85 0.49 -8.01 8.01
CA PRO A 85 0.10 -9.38 7.72
C PRO A 85 -1.37 -9.47 7.35
N ILE A 86 -1.65 -10.29 6.33
CA ILE A 86 -3.00 -10.73 5.98
C ILE A 86 -3.14 -12.18 6.46
N LEU A 87 -4.16 -12.45 7.28
CA LEU A 87 -4.46 -13.76 7.83
C LEU A 87 -5.85 -14.20 7.35
N LEU A 88 -6.01 -15.50 7.10
CA LEU A 88 -7.32 -16.08 6.75
C LEU A 88 -7.86 -16.84 7.95
N VAL A 89 -9.17 -16.76 8.17
CA VAL A 89 -9.90 -17.57 9.14
C VAL A 89 -10.85 -18.50 8.40
N ALA A 90 -10.74 -19.79 8.69
CA ALA A 90 -11.65 -20.82 8.22
C ALA A 90 -12.01 -21.74 9.40
N GLU A 91 -13.22 -21.58 9.92
CA GLU A 91 -13.76 -22.41 10.99
C GLU A 91 -14.09 -23.82 10.47
N ASP A 92 -14.60 -23.92 9.25
CA ASP A 92 -14.85 -25.18 8.56
C ASP A 92 -13.53 -25.94 8.26
N ASP A 93 -13.44 -27.17 8.78
CA ASP A 93 -12.29 -28.05 8.64
C ASP A 93 -11.98 -28.46 7.20
N ALA A 94 -13.00 -28.68 6.37
CA ALA A 94 -12.83 -29.05 4.97
C ALA A 94 -12.33 -27.85 4.15
N LEU A 95 -12.89 -26.66 4.38
CA LEU A 95 -12.43 -25.40 3.80
C LEU A 95 -10.98 -25.11 4.20
N ARG A 96 -10.66 -25.21 5.49
CA ARG A 96 -9.31 -25.00 6.01
C ARG A 96 -8.31 -25.97 5.40
N ARG A 97 -8.65 -27.26 5.28
CA ARG A 97 -7.79 -28.26 4.59
C ARG A 97 -7.60 -27.95 3.11
N ARG A 98 -8.64 -27.45 2.43
CA ARG A 98 -8.56 -27.05 1.01
C ARG A 98 -7.61 -25.86 0.83
N LEU A 99 -7.75 -24.82 1.65
CA LEU A 99 -6.85 -23.66 1.63
C LEU A 99 -5.41 -24.05 2.01
N GLY A 100 -5.24 -24.96 2.97
CA GLY A 100 -3.93 -25.51 3.36
C GLY A 100 -3.23 -26.36 2.29
N ARG A 101 -3.93 -26.74 1.21
CA ARG A 101 -3.37 -27.43 0.04
C ARG A 101 -3.15 -26.50 -1.16
N SER A 102 -3.76 -25.31 -1.17
CA SER A 102 -3.64 -24.37 -2.26
C SER A 102 -2.34 -23.57 -2.21
N ALA A 103 -2.02 -22.87 -3.30
CA ALA A 103 -0.80 -22.07 -3.40
C ALA A 103 -0.77 -20.88 -2.40
N ILE A 104 -1.92 -20.44 -1.89
CA ILE A 104 -2.02 -19.26 -1.02
C ILE A 104 -1.30 -19.45 0.31
N ARG A 105 -1.20 -20.70 0.80
CA ARG A 105 -0.56 -21.04 2.08
C ARG A 105 0.90 -20.59 2.18
N ARG A 106 1.56 -20.36 1.03
CA ARG A 106 2.94 -19.86 0.95
C ARG A 106 3.05 -18.40 1.38
N PHE A 107 1.94 -17.66 1.31
CA PHE A 107 1.88 -16.22 1.54
C PHE A 107 1.00 -15.88 2.75
N LEU A 108 -0.05 -16.67 3.01
CA LEU A 108 -1.09 -16.38 3.99
C LEU A 108 -1.26 -17.55 4.95
N ALA A 109 -1.18 -17.26 6.25
CA ALA A 109 -1.51 -18.22 7.28
C ALA A 109 -3.04 -18.36 7.42
N VAL A 110 -3.51 -19.60 7.52
CA VAL A 110 -4.92 -19.93 7.74
C VAL A 110 -5.10 -20.39 9.19
N GLN A 111 -6.02 -19.74 9.89
CA GLN A 111 -6.26 -19.92 11.32
C GLN A 111 -7.66 -20.50 11.56
N PRO A 112 -7.85 -21.26 12.65
CA PRO A 112 -9.12 -21.94 12.92
C PRO A 112 -10.22 -21.02 13.48
N SER A 113 -9.88 -19.82 13.94
CA SER A 113 -10.82 -18.85 14.48
C SER A 113 -10.20 -17.44 14.47
N VAL A 114 -11.04 -16.42 14.63
CA VAL A 114 -10.59 -15.03 14.79
C VAL A 114 -9.68 -14.87 16.01
N GLY A 115 -10.02 -15.50 17.13
CA GLY A 115 -9.18 -15.46 18.33
C GLY A 115 -7.79 -16.06 18.12
N ALA A 116 -7.70 -17.17 17.37
CA ALA A 116 -6.42 -17.76 17.00
C ALA A 116 -5.63 -16.86 16.03
N ALA A 117 -6.31 -16.19 15.10
CA ALA A 117 -5.68 -15.24 14.18
C ALA A 117 -5.13 -14.00 14.89
N VAL A 118 -5.88 -13.42 15.82
CA VAL A 118 -5.43 -12.29 16.66
C VAL A 118 -4.22 -12.70 17.51
N ALA A 119 -4.25 -13.90 18.10
CA ALA A 119 -3.12 -14.42 18.87
C ALA A 119 -1.87 -14.71 18.01
N ALA A 120 -2.07 -15.16 16.76
CA ALA A 120 -0.99 -15.43 15.82
C ALA A 120 -0.45 -14.18 15.12
N ALA A 121 -1.21 -13.07 15.10
CA ALA A 121 -0.75 -11.81 14.54
C ALA A 121 0.46 -11.30 15.33
N ALA A 122 1.60 -11.19 14.67
CA ALA A 122 2.79 -10.62 15.31
C ALA A 122 2.51 -9.16 15.75
N GLU A 123 3.17 -8.72 16.81
CA GLU A 123 3.21 -7.30 17.11
C GLU A 123 3.94 -6.55 15.97
N PRO A 124 3.45 -5.38 15.53
CA PRO A 124 4.14 -4.60 14.53
C PRO A 124 5.56 -4.25 15.03
N PRO A 125 6.57 -4.25 14.15
CA PRO A 125 7.91 -3.81 14.55
C PRO A 125 7.86 -2.38 15.06
N ILE A 126 8.74 -2.02 15.98
CA ILE A 126 8.86 -0.64 16.47
C ILE A 126 9.14 0.27 15.27
N ARG A 127 8.27 1.27 15.05
CA ARG A 127 8.41 2.26 13.97
C ARG A 127 8.46 3.66 14.55
N ARG A 128 9.43 4.44 14.12
CA ARG A 128 9.35 5.90 14.28
C ARG A 128 8.50 6.44 13.14
N ARG A 129 7.55 7.33 13.44
CA ARG A 129 6.62 7.88 12.45
C ARG A 129 6.48 9.38 12.61
N ALA A 130 6.41 10.06 11.48
CA ALA A 130 6.01 11.46 11.39
C ALA A 130 4.94 11.57 10.30
N ALA A 131 3.88 12.33 10.55
CA ALA A 131 2.80 12.54 9.59
C ALA A 131 2.36 14.00 9.59
N MET A 132 2.03 14.52 8.41
CA MET A 132 1.52 15.87 8.25
C MET A 132 0.54 15.93 7.08
N THR A 133 -0.67 16.43 7.33
CA THR A 133 -1.64 16.79 6.29
C THR A 133 -1.42 18.24 5.89
N MET A 134 -1.44 18.52 4.59
CA MET A 134 -1.30 19.89 4.09
C MET A 134 -2.01 20.08 2.75
N THR A 135 -2.52 21.29 2.53
CA THR A 135 -3.08 21.70 1.24
C THR A 135 -1.99 21.72 0.17
N LEU A 136 -2.26 21.10 -0.98
CA LEU A 136 -1.36 21.06 -2.13
C LEU A 136 -1.24 22.46 -2.74
N SER A 137 -0.03 23.02 -2.73
CA SER A 137 0.23 24.40 -3.15
C SER A 137 1.69 24.56 -3.58
N PRO A 138 2.07 25.69 -4.20
CA PRO A 138 3.45 25.92 -4.63
C PRO A 138 4.50 25.85 -3.51
N VAL A 139 4.10 26.00 -2.24
CA VAL A 139 5.01 25.90 -1.08
C VAL A 139 5.09 24.51 -0.47
N THR A 140 4.23 23.57 -0.89
CA THR A 140 4.12 22.21 -0.33
C THR A 140 5.44 21.46 -0.43
N GLY A 141 6.13 21.52 -1.57
CA GLY A 141 7.46 20.91 -1.72
C GLY A 141 8.49 21.42 -0.73
N HIS A 142 8.50 22.73 -0.45
CA HIS A 142 9.42 23.29 0.56
C HIS A 142 9.10 22.81 1.98
N ARG A 143 7.81 22.73 2.34
CA ARG A 143 7.38 22.24 3.66
C ARG A 143 7.74 20.77 3.86
N VAL A 144 7.54 19.94 2.84
CA VAL A 144 7.87 18.51 2.91
C VAL A 144 9.37 18.28 2.99
N ARG A 145 10.18 19.02 2.22
CA ARG A 145 11.65 18.93 2.34
C ARG A 145 12.13 19.28 3.75
N ARG A 146 11.60 20.37 4.31
CA ARG A 146 11.92 20.77 5.69
C ARG A 146 11.51 19.71 6.71
N LEU A 147 10.30 19.15 6.58
CA LEU A 147 9.84 18.03 7.43
C LEU A 147 10.80 16.84 7.34
N ILE A 148 11.23 16.48 6.12
CA ILE A 148 12.17 15.37 5.90
C ILE A 148 13.52 15.65 6.55
N ASP A 149 14.07 16.87 6.42
CA ASP A 149 15.33 17.24 7.07
C ASP A 149 15.23 17.14 8.60
N GLU A 150 14.18 17.72 9.18
CA GLU A 150 13.95 17.70 10.63
C GLU A 150 13.81 16.27 11.15
N VAL A 151 13.00 15.45 10.48
CA VAL A 151 12.76 14.04 10.83
C VAL A 151 14.02 13.19 10.62
N CYS A 152 14.77 13.38 9.53
CA CYS A 152 15.99 12.62 9.29
C CYS A 152 17.08 12.97 10.30
N ALA A 153 17.16 14.23 10.74
CA ALA A 153 18.06 14.65 11.81
C ALA A 153 17.63 14.03 13.16
N GLU A 154 16.35 14.14 13.53
CA GLU A 154 15.79 13.57 14.77
C GLU A 154 15.99 12.05 14.84
N TRP A 155 15.91 11.37 13.70
CA TRP A 155 16.03 9.92 13.63
C TRP A 155 17.46 9.41 13.41
N ASP A 156 18.46 10.29 13.40
CA ASP A 156 19.88 9.95 13.16
C ASP A 156 20.12 9.27 11.79
N ILE A 157 19.38 9.70 10.76
CA ILE A 157 19.44 9.16 9.39
C ILE A 157 19.70 10.25 8.33
N ALA A 158 20.33 11.36 8.73
CA ALA A 158 20.58 12.52 7.87
C ALA A 158 21.26 12.18 6.52
N GLY A 159 22.06 11.10 6.44
CA GLY A 159 22.74 10.66 5.23
C GLY A 159 21.84 10.23 4.05
N ILE A 160 20.54 10.05 4.28
CA ILE A 160 19.55 9.78 3.22
C ILE A 160 18.57 10.92 2.97
N SER A 161 18.69 12.05 3.69
CA SER A 161 17.73 13.16 3.61
C SER A 161 17.58 13.69 2.18
N GLU A 162 18.70 13.95 1.49
CA GLU A 162 18.68 14.47 0.11
C GLU A 162 17.92 13.54 -0.85
N ALA A 163 18.15 12.23 -0.78
CA ALA A 163 17.44 11.25 -1.61
C ALA A 163 15.95 11.19 -1.25
N ALA A 164 15.61 11.26 0.03
CA ALA A 164 14.23 11.30 0.49
C ALA A 164 13.48 12.55 0.01
N GLN A 165 14.14 13.70 0.02
CA GLN A 165 13.60 14.97 -0.48
C GLN A 165 13.33 14.96 -1.98
N ILE A 166 14.24 14.37 -2.77
CA ILE A 166 14.04 14.18 -4.21
C ILE A 166 12.78 13.35 -4.44
N ILE A 167 12.70 12.16 -3.82
CA ILE A 167 11.54 11.26 -3.98
C ILE A 167 10.23 11.96 -3.59
N ALA A 168 10.21 12.64 -2.46
CA ALA A 168 9.01 13.34 -2.00
C ALA A 168 8.60 14.46 -2.94
N THR A 169 9.56 15.19 -3.52
CA THR A 169 9.28 16.24 -4.51
C THR A 169 8.65 15.63 -5.76
N GLU A 170 9.19 14.53 -6.29
CA GLU A 170 8.62 13.88 -7.47
C GLU A 170 7.22 13.30 -7.21
N PHE A 171 6.93 12.84 -5.99
CA PHE A 171 5.58 12.41 -5.61
C PHE A 171 4.59 13.58 -5.54
N ILE A 172 5.00 14.72 -4.96
CA ILE A 172 4.18 15.93 -4.93
C ILE A 172 3.93 16.45 -6.34
N ASP A 173 4.96 16.51 -7.17
CA ASP A 173 4.85 16.96 -8.57
C ASP A 173 3.96 15.99 -9.37
N ASN A 174 3.99 14.68 -9.08
CA ASN A 174 3.06 13.71 -9.68
C ASN A 174 1.61 14.02 -9.31
N ALA A 175 1.34 14.29 -8.04
CA ALA A 175 0.01 14.66 -7.57
C ALA A 175 -0.46 15.99 -8.18
N ASP A 176 0.39 17.02 -8.20
CA ASP A 176 0.06 18.35 -8.73
C ASP A 176 -0.20 18.35 -10.25
N LEU A 177 0.62 17.62 -11.02
CA LEU A 177 0.53 17.62 -12.48
C LEU A 177 -0.50 16.63 -13.04
N HIS A 178 -0.79 15.54 -12.31
CA HIS A 178 -1.60 14.43 -12.83
C HIS A 178 -2.83 14.12 -11.99
N GLY A 179 -2.99 14.76 -10.84
CA GLY A 179 -4.15 14.55 -9.98
C GLY A 179 -5.43 15.16 -10.55
N HIS A 180 -6.49 14.35 -10.57
CA HIS A 180 -7.81 14.76 -11.01
C HIS A 180 -8.64 15.29 -9.83
N PHE A 181 -8.47 16.57 -9.50
CA PHE A 181 -9.11 17.19 -8.33
C PHE A 181 -10.21 18.21 -8.68
N THR A 182 -11.24 18.26 -7.85
CA THR A 182 -12.20 19.38 -7.84
C THR A 182 -11.70 20.45 -6.86
N GLY A 183 -10.85 21.35 -7.35
CA GLY A 183 -10.23 22.39 -6.52
C GLY A 183 -8.86 21.96 -5.99
N VAL A 184 -8.42 22.61 -4.91
CA VAL A 184 -7.10 22.36 -4.31
C VAL A 184 -7.25 21.27 -3.23
N PRO A 185 -6.63 20.08 -3.39
CA PRO A 185 -6.76 19.00 -2.43
C PRO A 185 -5.83 19.20 -1.22
N ASP A 186 -6.14 18.50 -0.13
CA ASP A 186 -5.17 18.19 0.89
C ASP A 186 -4.42 16.89 0.52
N ILE A 187 -3.13 16.84 0.86
CA ILE A 187 -2.30 15.64 0.75
C ILE A 187 -1.81 15.23 2.14
N ASP A 188 -1.67 13.93 2.36
CA ASP A 188 -1.10 13.37 3.59
C ASP A 188 0.32 12.90 3.32
N VAL A 189 1.29 13.43 4.08
CA VAL A 189 2.69 13.01 4.00
C VAL A 189 3.02 12.20 5.24
N ARG A 190 3.55 10.99 5.03
CA ARG A 190 3.96 10.09 6.09
C ARG A 190 5.40 9.63 5.88
N LEU A 191 6.20 9.76 6.93
CA LEU A 191 7.53 9.20 7.04
C LEU A 191 7.50 8.07 8.07
N GLU A 192 8.07 6.93 7.75
CA GLU A 192 8.18 5.79 8.68
C GLU A 192 9.58 5.21 8.63
N TYR A 193 10.20 5.01 9.78
CA TYR A 193 11.49 4.33 9.88
C TYR A 193 11.39 3.04 10.68
N ARG A 194 11.73 1.93 10.04
CA ARG A 194 11.81 0.58 10.64
C ARG A 194 12.94 -0.19 9.97
N GLU A 195 13.65 -1.05 10.71
CA GLU A 195 14.59 -2.03 10.13
C GLU A 195 15.59 -1.44 9.10
N ALA A 196 16.15 -0.26 9.39
CA ALA A 196 17.07 0.46 8.47
C ALA A 196 16.45 0.89 7.12
N LEU A 197 15.12 0.94 7.03
CA LEU A 197 14.37 1.44 5.88
C LEU A 197 13.53 2.65 6.27
N LEU A 198 13.75 3.78 5.60
CA LEU A 198 12.86 4.93 5.62
C LEU A 198 11.82 4.76 4.51
N THR A 199 10.53 4.77 4.84
CA THR A 199 9.44 4.88 3.88
C THR A 199 8.93 6.31 3.82
N ILE A 200 8.82 6.85 2.60
CA ILE A 200 8.10 8.09 2.29
C ILE A 200 6.80 7.67 1.60
N ALA A 201 5.66 8.09 2.14
CA ALA A 201 4.35 7.82 1.59
C ALA A 201 3.57 9.14 1.48
N ILE A 202 3.08 9.45 0.28
CA ILE A 202 2.26 10.64 0.02
C ILE A 202 0.92 10.18 -0.53
N ALA A 203 -0.15 10.62 0.13
CA ALA A 203 -1.50 10.30 -0.24
C ALA A 203 -2.23 11.52 -0.78
N ASP A 204 -3.05 11.32 -1.81
CA ASP A 204 -3.92 12.32 -2.41
C ASP A 204 -5.31 11.70 -2.68
N PRO A 205 -6.37 12.52 -2.86
CA PRO A 205 -7.73 12.02 -2.97
C PRO A 205 -8.08 11.43 -4.35
N ASP A 206 -7.17 11.50 -5.34
CA ASP A 206 -7.41 10.96 -6.68
C ASP A 206 -7.11 9.45 -6.73
N PRO A 207 -8.09 8.58 -7.06
CA PRO A 207 -7.89 7.14 -7.09
C PRO A 207 -7.11 6.62 -8.31
N HIS A 208 -6.79 7.46 -9.31
CA HIS A 208 -6.06 7.02 -10.51
C HIS A 208 -4.60 6.70 -10.19
N GLU A 209 -4.02 5.65 -10.79
CA GLU A 209 -2.63 5.28 -10.55
C GLU A 209 -1.64 6.44 -10.80
N ALA A 210 -0.51 6.42 -10.08
CA ALA A 210 0.56 7.39 -10.27
C ALA A 210 1.17 7.26 -11.68
N VAL A 211 1.37 8.40 -12.36
CA VAL A 211 1.80 8.40 -13.76
C VAL A 211 3.32 8.32 -13.84
N LEU A 212 3.84 7.22 -14.40
CA LEU A 212 5.23 7.11 -14.83
C LEU A 212 5.38 7.77 -16.21
N ARG A 213 6.13 8.87 -16.30
CA ARG A 213 6.39 9.54 -17.58
C ARG A 213 7.50 8.85 -18.34
N GLU A 214 7.20 8.25 -19.48
CA GLU A 214 8.25 7.74 -20.38
C GLU A 214 9.16 8.90 -20.82
N PRO A 215 10.50 8.69 -20.85
CA PRO A 215 11.41 9.67 -21.43
C PRO A 215 11.06 9.87 -22.91
N GLU A 216 11.02 11.12 -23.38
CA GLU A 216 10.74 11.38 -24.80
C GLU A 216 11.73 10.64 -25.71
N PRO A 217 11.29 10.03 -26.82
CA PRO A 217 12.18 9.36 -27.77
C PRO A 217 13.30 10.31 -28.24
N GLY A 218 14.56 9.93 -28.00
CA GLY A 218 15.74 10.76 -28.31
C GLY A 218 16.39 11.45 -27.11
N SER A 219 15.85 11.26 -25.90
CA SER A 219 16.42 11.77 -24.65
C SER A 219 17.59 10.93 -24.07
N ALA A 220 18.25 10.10 -24.88
CA ALA A 220 19.42 9.33 -24.48
C ALA A 220 20.51 10.27 -23.91
N GLY A 221 20.73 10.20 -22.59
CA GLY A 221 21.69 11.06 -21.86
C GLY A 221 21.10 12.29 -21.17
N ARG A 222 19.78 12.50 -21.15
CA ARG A 222 19.13 13.52 -20.29
C ARG A 222 18.89 12.98 -18.87
N ARG A 223 18.86 13.91 -17.90
CA ARG A 223 18.61 13.63 -16.47
C ARG A 223 17.30 12.84 -16.31
N LEU A 224 17.30 11.84 -15.44
CA LEU A 224 16.08 11.15 -15.03
C LEU A 224 15.18 12.13 -14.27
N HIS A 225 13.88 12.09 -14.54
CA HIS A 225 12.86 12.96 -13.94
C HIS A 225 11.62 12.13 -13.59
N GLY A 226 10.78 12.62 -12.67
CA GLY A 226 9.54 11.94 -12.31
C GLY A 226 9.78 10.63 -11.55
N LEU A 227 8.84 9.70 -11.68
CA LEU A 227 8.94 8.39 -11.03
C LEU A 227 10.13 7.53 -11.52
N HIS A 228 10.85 7.93 -12.59
CA HIS A 228 12.11 7.27 -12.98
C HIS A 228 13.24 7.52 -12.00
N ILE A 229 13.41 8.76 -11.49
CA ILE A 229 14.43 9.02 -10.46
C ILE A 229 14.05 8.33 -9.15
N VAL A 230 12.75 8.21 -8.85
CA VAL A 230 12.27 7.41 -7.71
C VAL A 230 12.66 5.95 -7.88
N ALA A 231 12.43 5.35 -9.06
CA ALA A 231 12.77 3.96 -9.33
C ALA A 231 14.27 3.66 -9.20
N GLU A 232 15.14 4.64 -9.48
CA GLU A 232 16.59 4.49 -9.32
C GLU A 232 17.07 4.71 -7.88
N LEU A 233 16.45 5.63 -7.15
CA LEU A 233 16.87 5.94 -5.77
C LEU A 233 16.28 4.97 -4.75
N ALA A 234 15.05 4.52 -4.95
CA ALA A 234 14.31 3.71 -3.99
C ALA A 234 14.72 2.24 -4.04
N SER A 235 14.76 1.59 -2.87
CA SER A 235 14.90 0.13 -2.79
C SER A 235 13.64 -0.60 -3.29
N ALA A 236 12.48 0.01 -3.08
CA ALA A 236 11.20 -0.38 -3.65
C ALA A 236 10.25 0.83 -3.61
N TRP A 237 9.34 0.92 -4.57
CA TRP A 237 8.29 1.93 -4.61
C TRP A 237 7.00 1.35 -5.19
N GLY A 238 5.88 2.05 -5.01
CA GLY A 238 4.61 1.62 -5.55
C GLY A 238 3.48 2.62 -5.36
N CYS A 239 2.30 2.24 -5.83
CA CYS A 239 1.06 2.99 -5.70
C CYS A 239 -0.02 2.03 -5.18
N ALA A 240 -0.76 2.43 -4.15
CA ALA A 240 -1.80 1.63 -3.53
C ALA A 240 -3.08 2.46 -3.34
N PRO A 241 -4.28 1.90 -3.56
CA PRO A 241 -5.52 2.59 -3.23
C PRO A 241 -5.66 2.79 -1.72
N ARG A 242 -6.42 3.80 -1.30
CA ARG A 242 -6.75 4.06 0.11
C ARG A 242 -8.25 4.26 0.34
N TRP A 243 -8.66 4.22 1.60
CA TRP A 243 -9.99 4.64 2.02
C TRP A 243 -10.06 6.16 2.28
N PRO A 244 -11.24 6.79 2.11
CA PRO A 244 -12.44 6.30 1.43
C PRO A 244 -12.32 6.33 -0.11
N THR A 245 -11.50 7.24 -0.64
CA THR A 245 -11.09 7.34 -2.06
C THR A 245 -9.68 7.94 -2.11
N GLY A 246 -8.95 7.65 -3.18
CA GLY A 246 -7.62 8.18 -3.41
C GLY A 246 -6.56 7.10 -3.52
N LYS A 247 -5.30 7.53 -3.53
CA LYS A 247 -4.13 6.66 -3.57
C LYS A 247 -3.07 7.09 -2.57
N VAL A 248 -2.12 6.20 -2.35
CA VAL A 248 -0.85 6.47 -1.69
C VAL A 248 0.27 6.04 -2.62
N VAL A 249 1.11 6.99 -3.00
CA VAL A 249 2.39 6.73 -3.67
C VAL A 249 3.46 6.65 -2.60
N TRP A 250 4.26 5.58 -2.62
CA TRP A 250 5.24 5.32 -1.57
C TRP A 250 6.57 4.82 -2.14
N ALA A 251 7.64 5.05 -1.40
CA ALA A 251 8.98 4.56 -1.69
C ALA A 251 9.76 4.27 -0.41
N THR A 252 10.69 3.31 -0.49
CA THR A 252 11.58 2.90 0.60
C THR A 252 13.03 3.22 0.27
N LEU A 253 13.79 3.67 1.28
CA LEU A 253 15.21 3.97 1.20
C LEU A 253 15.97 3.25 2.31
N ALA A 254 16.98 2.45 1.94
CA ALA A 254 17.90 1.87 2.90
C ALA A 254 18.85 2.93 3.47
N THR A 255 18.94 3.03 4.80
CA THR A 255 19.88 3.92 5.49
C THR A 255 21.31 3.41 5.46
N ALA A 256 21.51 2.10 5.32
CA ALA A 256 22.78 1.50 5.01
C ALA A 256 22.91 1.26 3.50
N ARG A 257 23.49 2.21 2.75
CA ARG A 257 23.91 1.92 1.37
C ARG A 257 25.18 1.08 1.42
N ASN A 258 25.06 -0.22 1.20
CA ASN A 258 26.17 -1.02 0.66
C ASN A 258 26.41 -0.54 -0.78
N ARG A 259 27.33 0.41 -0.96
CA ARG A 259 27.96 0.62 -2.27
C ARG A 259 28.85 -0.59 -2.54
N GLN A 260 28.33 -1.61 -3.22
CA GLN A 260 29.21 -2.46 -4.03
C GLN A 260 29.37 -1.76 -5.38
N VAL A 261 30.56 -1.18 -5.53
CA VAL A 261 31.10 -0.69 -6.80
C VAL A 261 31.27 -1.89 -7.72
N SER A 262 30.86 -1.76 -8.97
CA SER A 262 31.40 -2.52 -10.10
C SER A 262 31.55 -1.57 -11.27
#